data_AF-A0A6J7BJC3-F1
#
_entry.id   AF-A0A6J7BJC3-F1
#
_cell.length_a   1.000
_cell.length_b   1.000
_cell.length_c   1.000
_cell.angle_alpha   90.00
_cell.angle_beta   90.00
_cell.angle_gamma   90.00
#
_symmetry.space_group_name_H-M   'P 1'
#
loop_
_entity.id
_entity.type
_entity.pdbx_description
1 polymer ?
#
loop_
_entity_poly.entity_id
_entity_poly.type
_entity_poly.pdbx_seq_one_letter_code
_entity_poly.pdbx_strand_id
1 'polypeptide(L)'
;MLKQVEGSRAVAEAVAACRPEVICAYPISPQTHIVEGLSRIVKEGKLGNCEFLNVESEFAAMSVAIGASATGARTYTATASQGLLYMVEAVYNASGLGLPIVMTVANRAIGAPINIWNDHSDSMSQRDSGWIQIFAETNQEAADLHVQAFRIAEELSLPVMVCMDGFILTHASERVDIPEQEQVDSFLKPYVPRQVLDPDNPVSIGAMVGPEAFTEVRYMAHMKTLSALKLIPQVAKDFEEIFHRDSGGLIRGYHCEGAETVVIALGSVLGTIKDVIDEQRERGVSIGVLGIISYRPFPFDAVRAALMNAKRVVIIEKALSVGIGGIVAQDIRHSLTGLGISQYTVIAGLGGRPITKASLDELFKLAVVDDIRALTFLDLDQELVDAEMKREAGQS
;
A
#
# COMPACT_ATOMS: atom_id res chain seq x y z
N MET A 1 -17.03 -2.90 16.34
CA MET A 1 -17.98 -4.04 16.29
C MET A 1 -17.47 -5.21 15.44
N LEU A 2 -17.30 -6.40 16.04
CA LEU A 2 -16.88 -7.63 15.34
C LEU A 2 -17.98 -8.21 14.43
N LYS A 3 -17.64 -8.41 13.15
CA LYS A 3 -18.55 -8.92 12.11
C LYS A 3 -17.82 -9.87 11.17
N GLN A 4 -18.50 -10.93 10.71
CA GLN A 4 -18.01 -11.72 9.59
C GLN A 4 -18.35 -10.99 8.29
N VAL A 5 -17.33 -10.53 7.57
CA VAL A 5 -17.51 -9.62 6.43
C VAL A 5 -16.38 -9.81 5.42
N GLU A 6 -16.73 -9.60 4.15
CA GLU A 6 -15.76 -9.52 3.06
C GLU A 6 -14.88 -8.27 3.20
N GLY A 7 -13.57 -8.39 2.96
CA GLY A 7 -12.62 -7.30 3.14
C GLY A 7 -13.01 -6.00 2.43
N SER A 8 -13.48 -6.06 1.18
CA SER A 8 -13.97 -4.86 0.46
C SER A 8 -15.13 -4.16 1.16
N ARG A 9 -16.05 -4.93 1.77
CA ARG A 9 -17.19 -4.38 2.49
C ARG A 9 -16.78 -3.79 3.84
N ALA A 10 -15.81 -4.42 4.51
CA ALA A 10 -15.21 -3.87 5.72
C ALA A 10 -14.57 -2.50 5.45
N VAL A 11 -13.81 -2.39 4.35
CA VAL A 11 -13.22 -1.11 3.90
C VAL A 11 -14.31 -0.10 3.56
N ALA A 12 -15.38 -0.49 2.85
CA ALA A 12 -16.50 0.41 2.57
C ALA A 12 -17.16 0.96 3.84
N GLU A 13 -17.37 0.11 4.87
CA GLU A 13 -17.92 0.53 6.16
C GLU A 13 -16.95 1.46 6.92
N ALA A 14 -15.65 1.17 6.93
CA ALA A 14 -14.63 2.01 7.57
C ALA A 14 -14.47 3.38 6.90
N VAL A 15 -14.45 3.41 5.56
CA VAL A 15 -14.40 4.66 4.78
C VAL A 15 -15.67 5.47 5.00
N ALA A 16 -16.85 4.86 5.03
CA ALA A 16 -18.09 5.56 5.34
C ALA A 16 -18.06 6.18 6.75
N ALA A 17 -17.50 5.48 7.74
CA ALA A 17 -17.35 6.03 9.09
C ALA A 17 -16.47 7.29 9.13
N CYS A 18 -15.53 7.44 8.18
CA CYS A 18 -14.70 8.65 8.04
C CYS A 18 -15.45 9.86 7.45
N ARG A 19 -16.70 9.70 7.03
CA ARG A 19 -17.56 10.76 6.47
C ARG A 19 -16.92 11.54 5.31
N PRO A 20 -16.41 10.89 4.25
CA PRO A 20 -16.09 11.61 3.03
C PRO A 20 -17.35 12.32 2.49
N GLU A 21 -17.15 13.52 1.98
CA GLU A 21 -18.20 14.37 1.41
C GLU A 21 -18.31 14.18 -0.10
N VAL A 22 -17.25 13.70 -0.75
CA VAL A 22 -17.26 13.30 -2.15
C VAL A 22 -16.59 11.95 -2.34
N ILE A 23 -17.30 11.04 -2.99
CA ILE A 23 -16.79 9.77 -3.47
C ILE A 23 -16.97 9.72 -4.98
N CYS A 24 -15.85 9.66 -5.72
CA CYS A 24 -15.88 9.49 -7.17
C CYS A 24 -15.37 8.10 -7.54
N ALA A 25 -16.08 7.42 -8.43
CA ALA A 25 -15.80 6.02 -8.74
C ALA A 25 -15.95 5.68 -10.22
N TYR A 26 -14.99 4.89 -10.70
CA TYR A 26 -15.09 4.12 -11.94
C TYR A 26 -14.83 2.65 -11.62
N PRO A 27 -15.69 1.71 -12.07
CA PRO A 27 -15.58 0.31 -11.67
C PRO A 27 -14.40 -0.39 -12.36
N ILE A 28 -13.54 -1.02 -11.55
CA ILE A 28 -12.47 -1.89 -12.03
C ILE A 28 -12.20 -3.01 -11.01
N SER A 29 -12.19 -4.27 -11.45
CA SER A 29 -11.89 -5.39 -10.55
C SER A 29 -10.45 -5.27 -10.02
N PRO A 30 -10.17 -5.59 -8.74
CA PRO A 30 -11.06 -6.13 -7.72
C PRO A 30 -11.56 -5.10 -6.69
N GLN A 31 -11.54 -3.79 -6.97
CA GLN A 31 -12.05 -2.78 -6.01
C GLN A 31 -13.56 -2.58 -6.06
N THR A 32 -14.23 -3.04 -7.12
CA THR A 32 -15.65 -2.76 -7.41
C THR A 32 -16.59 -2.95 -6.20
N HIS A 33 -16.39 -3.99 -5.37
CA HIS A 33 -17.22 -4.22 -4.18
C HIS A 33 -17.14 -3.09 -3.14
N ILE A 34 -16.00 -2.37 -3.07
CA ILE A 34 -15.81 -1.22 -2.18
C ILE A 34 -16.72 -0.07 -2.62
N VAL A 35 -16.65 0.32 -3.90
CA VAL A 35 -17.44 1.45 -4.43
C VAL A 35 -18.92 1.13 -4.52
N GLU A 36 -19.30 -0.13 -4.79
CA GLU A 36 -20.70 -0.57 -4.70
C GLU A 36 -21.24 -0.51 -3.27
N GLY A 37 -20.42 -0.92 -2.29
CA GLY A 37 -20.75 -0.83 -0.87
C GLY A 37 -20.99 0.62 -0.44
N LEU A 38 -20.06 1.51 -0.78
CA LEU A 38 -20.18 2.94 -0.51
C LEU A 38 -21.39 3.58 -1.21
N SER A 39 -21.61 3.27 -2.49
CA SER A 39 -22.77 3.76 -3.25
C SER A 39 -24.09 3.39 -2.55
N ARG A 40 -24.20 2.16 -2.02
CA ARG A 40 -25.37 1.72 -1.26
C ARG A 40 -25.53 2.51 0.04
N ILE A 41 -24.45 2.68 0.81
CA ILE A 41 -24.47 3.43 2.08
C ILE A 41 -24.93 4.88 1.85
N VAL A 42 -24.42 5.53 0.80
CA VAL A 42 -24.82 6.89 0.40
C VAL A 42 -26.31 6.92 0.02
N LYS A 43 -26.75 5.99 -0.86
CA LYS A 43 -28.15 5.93 -1.32
C LYS A 43 -29.14 5.64 -0.18
N GLU A 44 -28.72 4.90 0.83
CA GLU A 44 -29.52 4.65 2.05
C GLU A 44 -29.60 5.87 2.99
N GLY A 45 -28.89 6.95 2.70
CA GLY A 45 -28.86 8.16 3.52
C GLY A 45 -28.03 8.04 4.80
N LYS A 46 -27.23 6.97 4.94
CA LYS A 46 -26.37 6.75 6.11
C LYS A 46 -25.14 7.66 6.12
N LEU A 47 -24.72 8.14 4.94
CA LEU A 47 -23.64 9.09 4.76
C LEU A 47 -24.22 10.45 4.33
N GLY A 48 -24.85 11.15 5.28
CA GLY A 48 -25.85 12.19 5.02
C GLY A 48 -25.43 13.34 4.09
N ASN A 49 -24.17 13.76 4.10
CA ASN A 49 -23.65 14.88 3.29
C ASN A 49 -22.62 14.41 2.25
N CYS A 50 -22.76 13.20 1.71
CA CYS A 50 -21.85 12.68 0.70
C CYS A 50 -22.47 12.63 -0.69
N GLU A 51 -21.77 13.19 -1.67
CA GLU A 51 -22.07 13.01 -3.08
C GLU A 51 -21.29 11.83 -3.65
N PHE A 52 -22.00 10.86 -4.23
CA PHE A 52 -21.39 9.72 -4.91
C PHE A 52 -21.50 9.92 -6.43
N LEU A 53 -20.35 10.04 -7.10
CA LEU A 53 -20.26 10.36 -8.53
C LEU A 53 -19.75 9.17 -9.33
N ASN A 54 -20.56 8.73 -10.29
CA ASN A 54 -20.10 7.83 -11.35
C ASN A 54 -19.51 8.67 -12.49
N VAL A 55 -18.23 8.46 -12.76
CA VAL A 55 -17.51 9.13 -13.84
C VAL A 55 -17.34 8.20 -15.04
N GLU A 56 -16.88 8.72 -16.16
CA GLU A 56 -16.66 7.98 -17.41
C GLU A 56 -15.31 7.26 -17.49
N SER A 57 -14.38 7.57 -16.59
CA SER A 57 -13.04 6.96 -16.53
C SER A 57 -12.35 7.15 -15.18
N GLU A 58 -11.27 6.40 -14.94
CA GLU A 58 -10.39 6.61 -13.78
C GLU A 58 -9.65 7.96 -13.81
N PHE A 59 -9.31 8.47 -14.99
CA PHE A 59 -8.75 9.81 -15.12
C PHE A 59 -9.73 10.87 -14.62
N ALA A 60 -11.00 10.75 -15.01
CA ALA A 60 -12.07 11.61 -14.53
C ALA A 60 -12.33 11.44 -13.03
N ALA A 61 -12.20 10.22 -12.49
CA ALA A 61 -12.35 9.98 -11.05
C ALA A 61 -11.36 10.82 -10.25
N MET A 62 -10.06 10.75 -10.59
CA MET A 62 -9.05 11.55 -9.88
C MET A 62 -9.20 13.06 -10.16
N SER A 63 -9.62 13.45 -11.36
CA SER A 63 -9.87 14.86 -11.70
C SER A 63 -11.02 15.47 -10.87
N VAL A 64 -12.11 14.72 -10.69
CA VAL A 64 -13.21 15.08 -9.78
C VAL A 64 -12.72 15.13 -8.34
N ALA A 65 -11.88 14.17 -7.93
CA ALA A 65 -11.33 14.15 -6.58
C ALA A 65 -10.47 15.40 -6.28
N ILE A 66 -9.64 15.82 -7.26
CA ILE A 66 -8.85 17.04 -7.17
C ILE A 66 -9.75 18.26 -7.01
N GLY A 67 -10.78 18.39 -7.84
CA GLY A 67 -11.74 19.49 -7.75
C GLY A 67 -12.44 19.55 -6.40
N ALA A 68 -12.98 18.42 -5.94
CA ALA A 68 -13.68 18.31 -4.66
C ALA A 68 -12.78 18.66 -3.48
N SER A 69 -11.57 18.10 -3.44
CA SER A 69 -10.60 18.38 -2.37
C SER A 69 -10.13 19.84 -2.38
N ALA A 70 -9.92 20.43 -3.57
CA ALA A 70 -9.56 21.83 -3.71
C ALA A 70 -10.69 22.79 -3.28
N THR A 71 -11.95 22.36 -3.32
CA THR A 71 -13.10 23.10 -2.76
C THR A 71 -13.36 22.81 -1.27
N GLY A 72 -12.48 22.04 -0.63
CA GLY A 72 -12.52 21.81 0.82
C GLY A 72 -13.29 20.57 1.27
N ALA A 73 -13.69 19.69 0.35
CA ALA A 73 -14.41 18.45 0.69
C ALA A 73 -13.45 17.31 1.07
N ARG A 74 -13.78 16.55 2.12
CA ARG A 74 -13.11 15.27 2.42
C ARG A 74 -13.41 14.29 1.28
N THR A 75 -12.37 13.81 0.60
CA THR A 75 -12.53 13.16 -0.71
C THR A 75 -11.92 11.78 -0.75
N TYR A 76 -12.62 10.84 -1.40
CA TYR A 76 -12.20 9.45 -1.52
C TYR A 76 -12.44 8.86 -2.92
N THR A 77 -11.58 7.94 -3.34
CA THR A 77 -11.77 7.10 -4.54
C THR A 77 -11.14 5.71 -4.35
N ALA A 78 -11.41 4.78 -5.27
CA ALA A 78 -10.79 3.47 -5.29
C ALA A 78 -10.50 3.01 -6.72
N THR A 79 -9.35 2.37 -6.94
CA THR A 79 -8.93 1.88 -8.26
C THR A 79 -8.03 0.63 -8.15
N ALA A 80 -7.57 0.12 -9.29
CA ALA A 80 -6.64 -1.00 -9.41
C ALA A 80 -5.95 -0.99 -10.79
N SER A 81 -4.73 -1.54 -10.90
CA SER A 81 -4.10 -1.90 -12.18
C SER A 81 -4.20 -0.82 -13.27
N GLN A 82 -4.87 -1.11 -14.39
CA GLN A 82 -4.98 -0.23 -15.55
C GLN A 82 -5.70 1.07 -15.22
N GLY A 83 -6.62 1.05 -14.26
CA GLY A 83 -7.33 2.23 -13.81
C GLY A 83 -6.39 3.22 -13.12
N LEU A 84 -5.49 2.71 -12.27
CA LEU A 84 -4.43 3.52 -11.66
C LEU A 84 -3.49 4.11 -12.71
N LEU A 85 -3.13 3.34 -13.74
CA LEU A 85 -2.31 3.83 -14.84
C LEU A 85 -3.04 4.88 -15.69
N TYR A 86 -4.35 4.77 -15.85
CA TYR A 86 -5.12 5.72 -16.64
C TYR A 86 -5.30 7.07 -15.92
N MET A 87 -5.18 7.11 -14.59
CA MET A 87 -5.23 8.34 -13.80
C MET A 87 -3.85 8.97 -13.50
N VAL A 88 -2.75 8.45 -14.06
CA VAL A 88 -1.38 8.78 -13.61
C VAL A 88 -1.07 10.27 -13.55
N GLU A 89 -1.45 11.02 -14.57
CA GLU A 89 -1.20 12.46 -14.64
C GLU A 89 -1.92 13.19 -13.50
N ALA A 90 -3.18 12.85 -13.27
CA ALA A 90 -3.98 13.42 -12.18
C ALA A 90 -3.43 13.00 -10.81
N VAL A 91 -2.91 11.78 -10.65
CA VAL A 91 -2.25 11.32 -9.42
C VAL A 91 -1.06 12.23 -9.06
N TYR A 92 -0.17 12.53 -10.01
CA TYR A 92 0.95 13.45 -9.75
C TYR A 92 0.47 14.87 -9.41
N ASN A 93 -0.58 15.35 -10.07
CA ASN A 93 -1.17 16.65 -9.77
C ASN A 93 -1.77 16.72 -8.35
N ALA A 94 -2.52 15.70 -7.91
CA ALA A 94 -3.09 15.67 -6.55
C ALA A 94 -2.02 15.86 -5.46
N SER A 95 -0.86 15.19 -5.60
CA SER A 95 0.26 15.35 -4.68
C SER A 95 0.96 16.70 -4.82
N GLY A 96 1.25 17.13 -6.05
CA GLY A 96 1.90 18.42 -6.32
C GLY A 96 1.09 19.62 -5.84
N LEU A 97 -0.24 19.51 -5.90
CA LEU A 97 -1.16 20.49 -5.35
C LEU A 97 -1.29 20.38 -3.83
N GLY A 98 -0.91 19.26 -3.19
CA GLY A 98 -1.01 19.08 -1.74
C GLY A 98 -2.44 18.82 -1.26
N LEU A 99 -3.21 18.04 -2.03
CA LEU A 99 -4.62 17.76 -1.74
C LEU A 99 -4.76 16.47 -0.91
N PRO A 100 -5.46 16.50 0.24
CA PRO A 100 -5.63 15.33 1.11
C PRO A 100 -6.72 14.40 0.57
N ILE A 101 -6.38 13.63 -0.45
CA ILE A 101 -7.25 12.62 -1.06
C ILE A 101 -6.81 11.24 -0.55
N VAL A 102 -7.77 10.43 -0.10
CA VAL A 102 -7.52 9.02 0.23
C VAL A 102 -7.97 8.14 -0.94
N MET A 103 -7.10 7.26 -1.38
CA MET A 103 -7.38 6.32 -2.46
C MET A 103 -7.07 4.89 -2.04
N THR A 104 -8.03 3.98 -2.20
CA THR A 104 -7.72 2.55 -2.12
C THR A 104 -7.17 2.06 -3.44
N VAL A 105 -6.02 1.40 -3.39
CA VAL A 105 -5.46 0.65 -4.51
C VAL A 105 -5.65 -0.83 -4.20
N ALA A 106 -6.66 -1.45 -4.80
CA ALA A 106 -6.85 -2.89 -4.72
C ALA A 106 -5.83 -3.57 -5.65
N ASN A 107 -4.62 -3.79 -5.13
CA ASN A 107 -3.44 -4.15 -5.89
C ASN A 107 -3.69 -5.31 -6.85
N ARG A 108 -3.42 -5.05 -8.13
CA ARG A 108 -3.67 -5.96 -9.24
C ARG A 108 -2.57 -5.80 -10.30
N ALA A 109 -2.20 -6.92 -10.90
CA ALA A 109 -1.23 -7.00 -11.99
C ALA A 109 -1.49 -6.02 -13.13
N ILE A 110 -0.44 -5.35 -13.61
CA ILE A 110 -0.45 -4.50 -14.80
C ILE A 110 -0.22 -5.32 -16.07
N GLY A 111 -1.04 -5.07 -17.09
CA GLY A 111 -0.64 -5.15 -18.49
C GLY A 111 -0.33 -6.56 -19.01
N ALA A 112 0.05 -6.63 -20.29
CA ALA A 112 -0.03 -7.83 -21.12
C ALA A 112 0.89 -9.00 -20.70
N PRO A 113 0.37 -10.24 -20.63
CA PRO A 113 -1.02 -10.63 -20.85
C PRO A 113 -1.93 -10.16 -19.70
N ILE A 114 -3.19 -9.79 -20.02
CA ILE A 114 -4.15 -9.29 -19.02
C ILE A 114 -4.22 -10.23 -17.80
N ASN A 115 -4.11 -9.64 -16.62
CA ASN A 115 -4.23 -10.38 -15.37
C ASN A 115 -5.05 -9.57 -14.36
N ILE A 116 -6.11 -10.20 -13.84
CA ILE A 116 -7.01 -9.60 -12.86
C ILE A 116 -6.55 -9.86 -11.42
N TRP A 117 -5.66 -10.82 -11.23
CA TRP A 117 -5.19 -11.24 -9.93
C TRP A 117 -4.12 -10.30 -9.37
N ASN A 118 -3.82 -10.51 -8.10
CA ASN A 118 -2.98 -9.61 -7.34
C ASN A 118 -1.50 -9.80 -7.62
N ASP A 119 -0.86 -8.65 -7.79
CA ASP A 119 0.53 -8.36 -7.49
C ASP A 119 0.59 -6.84 -7.20
N HIS A 120 1.75 -6.29 -6.85
CA HIS A 120 1.93 -4.89 -6.46
C HIS A 120 2.37 -3.98 -7.60
N SER A 121 2.45 -4.48 -8.84
CA SER A 121 3.00 -3.71 -9.98
C SER A 121 2.32 -2.36 -10.17
N ASP A 122 1.01 -2.27 -9.89
CA ASP A 122 0.23 -1.04 -9.97
C ASP A 122 0.69 0.03 -8.98
N SER A 123 0.60 -0.20 -7.67
CA SER A 123 1.10 0.73 -6.66
C SER A 123 2.59 1.04 -6.83
N MET A 124 3.40 0.04 -7.21
CA MET A 124 4.84 0.21 -7.43
C MET A 124 5.17 1.10 -8.63
N SER A 125 4.28 1.17 -9.63
CA SER A 125 4.41 2.12 -10.74
C SER A 125 4.19 3.58 -10.30
N GLN A 126 3.54 3.79 -9.16
CA GLN A 126 3.21 5.12 -8.61
C GLN A 126 4.07 5.54 -7.42
N ARG A 127 5.13 4.79 -7.10
CA ARG A 127 6.00 5.04 -5.94
C ARG A 127 6.69 6.42 -5.94
N ASP A 128 6.79 7.05 -7.11
CA ASP A 128 7.45 8.36 -7.31
C ASP A 128 6.45 9.52 -7.46
N SER A 129 5.14 9.24 -7.32
CA SER A 129 4.06 10.22 -7.48
C SER A 129 3.92 11.24 -6.36
N GLY A 130 4.65 11.06 -5.25
CA GLY A 130 4.55 11.89 -4.04
C GLY A 130 3.36 11.54 -3.14
N TRP A 131 2.62 10.49 -3.45
CA TRP A 131 1.62 9.90 -2.56
C TRP A 131 2.28 9.09 -1.45
N ILE A 132 1.71 9.16 -0.25
CA ILE A 132 2.04 8.23 0.82
C ILE A 132 1.45 6.87 0.45
N GLN A 133 2.21 5.78 0.59
CA GLN A 133 1.74 4.42 0.30
C GLN A 133 1.82 3.57 1.56
N ILE A 134 0.67 3.08 2.03
CA ILE A 134 0.54 2.19 3.17
C ILE A 134 -0.08 0.86 2.74
N PHE A 135 0.53 -0.27 3.13
CA PHE A 135 0.13 -1.61 2.73
C PHE A 135 -0.55 -2.35 3.88
N ALA A 136 -1.72 -2.92 3.62
CA ALA A 136 -2.45 -3.74 4.58
C ALA A 136 -2.00 -5.20 4.55
N GLU A 137 -1.74 -5.79 5.72
CA GLU A 137 -1.48 -7.21 5.87
C GLU A 137 -2.78 -8.04 5.91
N THR A 138 -3.83 -7.55 6.57
CA THR A 138 -5.09 -8.28 6.82
C THR A 138 -6.31 -7.43 6.47
N ASN A 139 -7.54 -7.97 6.43
CA ASN A 139 -8.72 -7.12 6.23
C ASN A 139 -9.00 -6.26 7.47
N GLN A 140 -8.62 -6.73 8.67
CA GLN A 140 -8.65 -5.88 9.87
C GLN A 140 -7.74 -4.67 9.70
N GLU A 141 -6.48 -4.89 9.34
CA GLU A 141 -5.54 -3.80 9.12
C GLU A 141 -5.98 -2.92 7.94
N ALA A 142 -6.56 -3.49 6.88
CA ALA A 142 -7.13 -2.71 5.79
C ALA A 142 -8.20 -1.73 6.31
N ALA A 143 -9.19 -2.18 7.10
CA ALA A 143 -10.21 -1.29 7.67
C ALA A 143 -9.59 -0.18 8.54
N ASP A 144 -8.64 -0.54 9.40
CA ASP A 144 -7.98 0.39 10.32
C ASP A 144 -7.10 1.43 9.59
N LEU A 145 -6.33 1.01 8.58
CA LEU A 145 -5.46 1.88 7.79
C LEU A 145 -6.24 2.94 7.01
N HIS A 146 -7.47 2.67 6.57
CA HIS A 146 -8.29 3.69 5.90
C HIS A 146 -8.64 4.85 6.84
N VAL A 147 -8.95 4.56 8.10
CA VAL A 147 -9.21 5.59 9.12
C VAL A 147 -7.94 6.41 9.39
N GLN A 148 -6.80 5.74 9.54
CA GLN A 148 -5.50 6.41 9.71
C GLN A 148 -5.13 7.26 8.48
N ALA A 149 -5.42 6.78 7.26
CA ALA A 149 -5.10 7.45 6.01
C ALA A 149 -5.76 8.83 5.91
N PHE A 150 -7.04 8.97 6.29
CA PHE A 150 -7.70 10.28 6.29
C PHE A 150 -7.00 11.26 7.24
N ARG A 151 -6.68 10.82 8.47
CA ARG A 151 -5.99 11.67 9.44
C ARG A 151 -4.60 12.08 8.94
N ILE A 152 -3.82 11.14 8.43
CA ILE A 152 -2.49 11.41 7.84
C ILE A 152 -2.61 12.38 6.67
N ALA A 153 -3.57 12.14 5.77
CA ALA A 153 -3.76 12.96 4.60
C ALA A 153 -4.08 14.41 4.97
N GLU A 154 -5.04 14.61 5.87
CA GLU A 154 -5.51 15.93 6.31
C GLU A 154 -4.46 16.69 7.11
N GLU A 155 -3.79 16.02 8.06
CA GLU A 155 -2.75 16.64 8.89
C GLU A 155 -1.50 16.99 8.09
N LEU A 156 -1.19 16.28 7.00
CA LEU A 156 -0.06 16.63 6.15
C LEU A 156 -0.47 17.48 4.96
N SER A 157 -1.74 17.48 4.53
CA SER A 157 -2.14 17.97 3.22
C SER A 157 -1.34 17.25 2.11
N LEU A 158 -1.34 15.92 2.21
CA LEU A 158 -0.74 15.01 1.23
C LEU A 158 -1.75 13.91 0.92
N PRO A 159 -1.79 13.40 -0.31
CA PRO A 159 -2.67 12.29 -0.64
C PRO A 159 -2.07 10.95 -0.18
N VAL A 160 -2.94 9.99 0.16
CA VAL A 160 -2.57 8.68 0.72
C VAL A 160 -3.20 7.55 -0.10
N MET A 161 -2.39 6.61 -0.55
CA MET A 161 -2.80 5.34 -1.14
C MET A 161 -2.82 4.27 -0.06
N VAL A 162 -3.97 3.66 0.18
CA VAL A 162 -4.10 2.45 0.98
C VAL A 162 -4.06 1.26 0.04
N CYS A 163 -2.94 0.54 0.05
CA CYS A 163 -2.65 -0.60 -0.80
C CYS A 163 -3.17 -1.88 -0.14
N MET A 164 -4.14 -2.52 -0.81
CA MET A 164 -4.82 -3.72 -0.32
C MET A 164 -4.71 -4.83 -1.37
N ASP A 165 -4.23 -6.01 -0.99
CA ASP A 165 -4.03 -7.10 -1.95
C ASP A 165 -5.34 -7.59 -2.56
N GLY A 166 -5.50 -7.39 -3.87
CA GLY A 166 -6.68 -7.79 -4.63
C GLY A 166 -6.96 -9.29 -4.52
N PHE A 167 -8.24 -9.67 -4.45
CA PHE A 167 -8.73 -11.04 -4.22
C PHE A 167 -8.34 -11.65 -2.86
N ILE A 168 -7.06 -11.59 -2.48
CA ILE A 168 -6.54 -12.16 -1.23
C ILE A 168 -7.17 -11.46 -0.03
N LEU A 169 -7.19 -10.12 -0.03
CA LEU A 169 -7.85 -9.34 1.01
C LEU A 169 -9.23 -8.89 0.55
N THR A 170 -9.33 -8.32 -0.65
CA THR A 170 -10.58 -7.65 -1.07
C THR A 170 -11.79 -8.59 -1.12
N HIS A 171 -11.60 -9.88 -1.41
CA HIS A 171 -12.68 -10.86 -1.54
C HIS A 171 -12.71 -11.91 -0.41
N ALA A 172 -11.69 -11.95 0.44
CA ALA A 172 -11.70 -12.84 1.59
C ALA A 172 -12.75 -12.39 2.61
N SER A 173 -13.49 -13.35 3.14
CA SER A 173 -14.40 -13.13 4.26
C SER A 173 -13.74 -13.58 5.55
N GLU A 174 -13.56 -12.65 6.48
CA GLU A 174 -13.01 -12.93 7.81
C GLU A 174 -13.78 -12.18 8.89
N ARG A 175 -13.40 -12.40 10.15
CA ARG A 175 -13.95 -11.65 11.26
C ARG A 175 -13.18 -10.34 11.40
N VAL A 176 -13.84 -9.22 11.14
CA VAL A 176 -13.27 -7.87 11.25
C VAL A 176 -14.02 -7.09 12.33
N ASP A 177 -13.29 -6.42 13.20
CA ASP A 177 -13.78 -5.41 14.14
C ASP A 177 -13.89 -4.06 13.42
N ILE A 178 -15.09 -3.77 12.92
CA ILE A 178 -15.35 -2.53 12.18
C ILE A 178 -15.34 -1.34 13.15
N PRO A 179 -14.58 -0.26 12.85
CA PRO A 179 -14.58 0.97 13.62
C PRO A 179 -15.99 1.50 13.89
N GLU A 180 -16.29 1.79 15.15
CA GLU A 180 -17.56 2.44 15.51
C GLU A 180 -17.50 3.93 15.20
N GLN A 181 -18.64 4.53 14.85
CA GLN A 181 -18.68 5.95 14.45
C GLN A 181 -18.13 6.88 15.53
N GLU A 182 -18.42 6.62 16.80
CA GLU A 182 -17.92 7.42 17.93
C GLU A 182 -16.40 7.35 18.07
N GLN A 183 -15.81 6.18 17.83
CA GLN A 183 -14.35 6.01 17.84
C GLN A 183 -13.70 6.79 16.69
N VAL A 184 -14.30 6.71 15.49
CA VAL A 184 -13.82 7.46 14.32
C VAL A 184 -13.97 8.97 14.54
N ASP A 185 -15.09 9.45 15.08
CA ASP A 185 -15.31 10.87 15.38
C ASP A 185 -14.33 11.39 16.46
N SER A 186 -13.92 10.54 17.40
CA SER A 186 -12.91 10.87 18.41
C SER A 186 -11.49 10.93 17.84
N PHE A 187 -11.18 10.10 16.83
CA PHE A 187 -9.86 10.01 16.22
C PHE A 187 -9.66 11.00 15.07
N LEU A 188 -10.65 11.11 14.18
CA LEU A 188 -10.64 11.94 12.98
C LEU A 188 -11.55 13.15 13.19
N LYS A 189 -10.92 14.28 13.53
CA LYS A 189 -11.62 15.55 13.74
C LYS A 189 -12.32 16.06 12.47
N PRO A 190 -13.26 17.01 12.57
CA PRO A 190 -13.80 17.69 11.40
C PRO A 190 -12.69 18.25 10.52
N TYR A 191 -12.78 17.98 9.22
CA TYR A 191 -11.77 18.40 8.26
C TYR A 191 -11.74 19.93 8.15
N VAL A 192 -10.54 20.51 8.22
CA VAL A 192 -10.30 21.92 7.97
C VAL A 192 -9.27 22.02 6.85
N PRO A 193 -9.67 22.40 5.62
CA PRO A 193 -8.76 22.46 4.49
C PRO A 193 -7.68 23.54 4.71
N ARG A 194 -6.42 23.20 4.40
CA ARG A 194 -5.32 24.18 4.45
C ARG A 194 -5.38 25.19 3.31
N GLN A 195 -5.91 24.76 2.18
CA GLN A 195 -6.10 25.55 0.99
C GLN A 195 -7.47 25.19 0.41
N VAL A 196 -8.22 26.21 0.04
CA VAL A 196 -9.57 26.07 -0.48
C VAL A 196 -9.80 27.11 -1.56
N LEU A 197 -10.47 26.71 -2.64
CA LEU A 197 -10.98 27.62 -3.65
C LEU A 197 -12.25 28.28 -3.10
N ASP A 198 -12.13 29.55 -2.72
CA ASP A 198 -13.19 30.36 -2.14
C ASP A 198 -13.35 31.68 -2.93
N PRO A 199 -14.53 31.97 -3.52
CA PRO A 199 -14.79 33.24 -4.20
C PRO A 199 -14.62 34.48 -3.30
N ASP A 200 -14.87 34.35 -1.99
CA ASP A 200 -14.76 35.45 -1.03
C ASP A 200 -13.28 35.70 -0.62
N ASN A 201 -12.43 34.67 -0.72
CA ASN A 201 -10.99 34.75 -0.48
C ASN A 201 -10.20 34.00 -1.57
N PRO A 202 -10.11 34.57 -2.79
CA PRO A 202 -9.63 33.85 -3.96
C PRO A 202 -8.13 33.55 -3.89
N VAL A 203 -7.77 32.31 -4.23
CA VAL A 203 -6.39 31.84 -4.37
C VAL A 203 -6.17 31.18 -5.73
N SER A 204 -4.94 31.19 -6.22
CA SER A 204 -4.54 30.42 -7.41
C SER A 204 -3.86 29.12 -6.98
N ILE A 205 -4.43 27.98 -7.36
CA ILE A 205 -3.90 26.65 -7.11
C ILE A 205 -3.38 26.08 -8.44
N GLY A 206 -2.17 25.51 -8.44
CA GLY A 206 -1.59 24.90 -9.64
C GLY A 206 -1.06 25.88 -10.69
N ALA A 207 -0.62 27.07 -10.27
CA ALA A 207 0.01 28.04 -11.17
C ALA A 207 1.31 27.48 -11.79
N MET A 208 1.65 27.95 -13.00
CA MET A 208 2.93 27.64 -13.64
C MET A 208 4.08 28.20 -12.80
N VAL A 209 5.00 27.34 -12.38
CA VAL A 209 6.22 27.73 -11.66
C VAL A 209 7.40 27.68 -12.63
N GLY A 210 8.13 28.79 -12.76
CA GLY A 210 9.32 28.88 -13.60
C GLY A 210 10.57 28.22 -12.99
N PRO A 211 11.65 28.06 -13.77
CA PRO A 211 12.89 27.44 -13.32
C PRO A 211 13.54 28.15 -12.12
N GLU A 212 13.22 29.43 -11.89
CA GLU A 212 13.70 30.24 -10.76
C GLU A 212 13.19 29.80 -9.38
N ALA A 213 12.11 29.01 -9.33
CA ALA A 213 11.48 28.58 -8.08
C ALA A 213 11.09 27.10 -8.05
N PHE A 214 11.13 26.40 -9.18
CA PHE A 214 10.66 25.01 -9.25
C PHE A 214 11.47 24.08 -8.34
N THR A 215 12.78 24.30 -8.20
CA THR A 215 13.65 23.52 -7.31
C THR A 215 13.19 23.64 -5.85
N GLU A 216 12.89 24.86 -5.40
CA GLU A 216 12.42 25.17 -4.04
C GLU A 216 11.06 24.54 -3.78
N VAL A 217 10.13 24.60 -4.76
CA VAL A 217 8.83 23.93 -4.67
C VAL A 217 8.99 22.41 -4.52
N ARG A 218 9.88 21.78 -5.29
CA ARG A 218 10.18 20.35 -5.17
C ARG A 218 10.83 20.00 -3.83
N TYR A 219 11.72 20.85 -3.32
CA TYR A 219 12.33 20.66 -2.00
C TYR A 219 11.28 20.75 -0.88
N MET A 220 10.37 21.72 -0.93
CA MET A 220 9.26 21.82 0.03
C MET A 220 8.36 20.58 -0.01
N ALA A 221 8.02 20.08 -1.21
CA ALA A 221 7.26 18.84 -1.35
C ALA A 221 8.00 17.64 -0.72
N HIS A 222 9.31 17.52 -0.97
CA HIS A 222 10.14 16.48 -0.37
C HIS A 222 10.14 16.54 1.16
N MET A 223 10.38 17.72 1.75
CA MET A 223 10.36 17.90 3.20
C MET A 223 8.99 17.59 3.82
N LYS A 224 7.91 17.97 3.12
CA LYS A 224 6.54 17.67 3.53
C LYS A 224 6.29 16.16 3.54
N THR A 225 6.69 15.43 2.51
CA THR A 225 6.58 13.96 2.47
C THR A 225 7.41 13.31 3.58
N LEU A 226 8.64 13.77 3.84
CA LEU A 226 9.48 13.23 4.92
C LEU A 226 8.85 13.40 6.31
N SER A 227 8.07 14.46 6.54
CA SER A 227 7.39 14.66 7.82
C SER A 227 6.40 13.53 8.17
N ALA A 228 5.93 12.77 7.17
CA ALA A 228 5.10 11.58 7.38
C ALA A 228 5.82 10.49 8.19
N LEU A 229 7.15 10.38 8.09
CA LEU A 229 7.93 9.41 8.88
C LEU A 229 7.81 9.66 10.40
N LYS A 230 7.53 10.89 10.81
CA LYS A 230 7.27 11.24 12.21
C LYS A 230 5.78 11.10 12.56
N LEU A 231 4.89 11.49 11.65
CA LEU A 231 3.45 11.51 11.92
C LEU A 231 2.86 10.10 11.97
N ILE A 232 3.22 9.21 11.04
CA ILE A 232 2.62 7.87 10.93
C ILE A 232 2.74 7.07 12.24
N PRO A 233 3.91 6.99 12.92
CA PRO A 233 3.99 6.36 14.23
C PRO A 233 3.08 6.98 15.31
N GLN A 234 2.94 8.30 15.30
CA GLN A 234 2.05 8.99 16.26
C GLN A 234 0.59 8.65 16.00
N VAL A 235 0.18 8.66 14.73
CA VAL A 235 -1.18 8.29 14.31
C VAL A 235 -1.49 6.84 14.69
N ALA A 236 -0.56 5.91 14.46
CA ALA A 236 -0.72 4.51 14.84
C ALA A 236 -0.86 4.33 16.36
N LYS A 237 -0.07 5.06 17.15
CA LYS A 237 -0.19 5.05 18.62
C LYS A 237 -1.53 5.59 19.10
N ASP A 238 -1.96 6.74 18.59
CA ASP A 238 -3.26 7.31 18.95
C ASP A 238 -4.41 6.37 18.52
N PHE A 239 -4.23 5.66 17.40
CA PHE A 239 -5.17 4.66 16.93
C PHE A 239 -5.26 3.50 17.92
N GLU A 240 -4.12 2.96 18.38
CA GLU A 240 -4.10 1.91 19.41
C GLU A 240 -4.79 2.36 20.71
N GLU A 241 -4.58 3.61 21.14
CA GLU A 241 -5.20 4.15 22.35
C GLU A 241 -6.73 4.21 22.27
N ILE A 242 -7.31 4.53 21.09
CA ILE A 242 -8.76 4.71 20.89
C ILE A 242 -9.46 3.41 20.46
N PHE A 243 -8.81 2.62 19.60
CA PHE A 243 -9.39 1.43 18.98
C PHE A 243 -8.93 0.13 19.65
N HIS A 244 -7.92 0.19 20.52
CA HIS A 244 -7.34 -0.96 21.22
C HIS A 244 -6.81 -2.05 20.29
N ARG A 245 -6.31 -1.63 19.12
CA ARG A 245 -5.70 -2.48 18.10
C ARG A 245 -4.39 -1.87 17.64
N ASP A 246 -3.31 -2.64 17.73
CA ASP A 246 -2.02 -2.27 17.16
C ASP A 246 -2.06 -2.48 15.64
N SER A 247 -2.28 -1.38 14.90
CA SER A 247 -2.43 -1.35 13.45
C SER A 247 -1.73 -0.13 12.87
N GLY A 248 -1.14 -0.28 11.69
CA GLY A 248 -0.38 0.80 11.04
C GLY A 248 1.05 0.96 11.55
N GLY A 249 1.60 2.15 11.35
CA GLY A 249 3.00 2.47 11.61
C GLY A 249 3.90 2.33 10.36
N LEU A 250 5.22 2.41 10.58
CA LEU A 250 6.19 2.36 9.48
C LEU A 250 6.52 0.92 9.08
N ILE A 251 6.86 0.10 10.08
CA ILE A 251 7.31 -1.28 9.94
C ILE A 251 6.79 -2.10 11.13
N ARG A 252 6.67 -3.42 10.95
CA ARG A 252 6.26 -4.35 12.01
C ARG A 252 7.14 -5.59 11.98
N GLY A 253 7.87 -5.81 13.07
CA GLY A 253 8.71 -6.99 13.23
C GLY A 253 7.95 -8.13 13.90
N TYR A 254 8.18 -9.36 13.44
CA TYR A 254 7.71 -10.60 14.06
C TYR A 254 8.89 -11.57 14.16
N HIS A 255 9.23 -11.96 15.40
CA HIS A 255 10.44 -12.73 15.70
C HIS A 255 11.76 -12.14 15.12
N CYS A 256 11.87 -10.81 15.00
CA CYS A 256 13.08 -10.15 14.51
C CYS A 256 14.21 -10.07 15.56
N GLU A 257 13.87 -9.98 16.85
CA GLU A 257 14.88 -9.89 17.90
C GLU A 257 15.74 -11.17 17.94
N GLY A 258 17.06 -11.00 17.85
CA GLY A 258 18.02 -12.10 17.81
C GLY A 258 17.97 -12.98 16.55
N ALA A 259 17.19 -12.61 15.54
CA ALA A 259 17.12 -13.34 14.26
C ALA A 259 18.42 -13.19 13.46
N GLU A 260 18.99 -14.29 12.99
CA GLU A 260 20.13 -14.25 12.07
C GLU A 260 19.69 -14.00 10.62
N THR A 261 18.52 -14.52 10.25
CA THR A 261 17.88 -14.33 8.95
C THR A 261 16.60 -13.52 9.14
N VAL A 262 16.43 -12.43 8.39
CA VAL A 262 15.18 -11.66 8.42
C VAL A 262 14.54 -11.63 7.04
N VAL A 263 13.32 -12.14 6.93
CA VAL A 263 12.48 -12.05 5.75
C VAL A 263 11.84 -10.66 5.72
N ILE A 264 11.73 -10.03 4.55
CA ILE A 264 11.04 -8.75 4.39
C ILE A 264 9.96 -8.90 3.32
N ALA A 265 8.76 -8.38 3.59
CA ALA A 265 7.68 -8.36 2.62
C ALA A 265 6.70 -7.20 2.85
N LEU A 266 5.83 -6.99 1.86
CA LEU A 266 4.71 -6.06 1.88
C LEU A 266 3.39 -6.85 1.82
N GLY A 267 2.35 -6.35 2.47
CA GLY A 267 0.98 -6.81 2.30
C GLY A 267 0.71 -8.23 2.81
N SER A 268 -0.31 -8.87 2.23
CA SER A 268 -0.94 -10.07 2.80
C SER A 268 -0.06 -11.31 2.92
N VAL A 269 1.04 -11.38 2.16
CA VAL A 269 1.97 -12.52 2.21
C VAL A 269 2.65 -12.65 3.58
N LEU A 270 2.71 -11.55 4.34
CA LEU A 270 3.27 -11.53 5.70
C LEU A 270 2.58 -12.55 6.61
N GLY A 271 1.26 -12.73 6.52
CA GLY A 271 0.55 -13.74 7.32
C GLY A 271 1.08 -15.15 7.08
N THR A 272 1.18 -15.57 5.81
CA THR A 272 1.74 -16.89 5.45
C THR A 272 3.22 -17.02 5.85
N ILE A 273 4.00 -15.95 5.74
CA ILE A 273 5.41 -15.94 6.15
C ILE A 273 5.54 -16.14 7.66
N LYS A 274 4.70 -15.49 8.48
CA LYS A 274 4.69 -15.64 9.94
C LYS A 274 4.44 -17.09 10.35
N ASP A 275 3.44 -17.74 9.73
CA ASP A 275 3.17 -19.16 9.98
C ASP A 275 4.39 -20.05 9.70
N VAL A 276 5.09 -19.84 8.58
CA VAL A 276 6.27 -20.64 8.22
C VAL A 276 7.46 -20.32 9.13
N ILE A 277 7.56 -19.07 9.60
CA ILE A 277 8.58 -18.67 10.59
C ILE A 277 8.36 -19.41 11.90
N ASP A 278 7.12 -19.53 12.37
CA ASP A 278 6.82 -20.29 13.59
C ASP A 278 7.28 -21.75 13.45
N GLU A 279 6.94 -22.40 12.34
CA GLU A 279 7.36 -23.77 12.03
C GLU A 279 8.89 -23.92 11.94
N GLN A 280 9.60 -22.92 11.40
CA GLN A 280 11.06 -22.92 11.34
C GLN A 280 11.71 -22.65 12.69
N ARG A 281 11.12 -21.79 13.52
CA ARG A 281 11.56 -21.50 14.89
C ARG A 281 11.41 -22.71 15.80
N GLU A 282 10.35 -23.49 15.65
CA GLU A 282 10.19 -24.79 16.33
C GLU A 282 11.33 -25.78 16.01
N ARG A 283 11.93 -25.67 14.81
CA ARG A 283 13.10 -26.44 14.38
C ARG A 283 14.44 -25.82 14.82
N GLY A 284 14.42 -24.74 15.61
CA GLY A 284 15.60 -24.06 16.13
C GLY A 284 16.27 -23.09 15.15
N VAL A 285 15.60 -22.74 14.04
CA VAL A 285 16.14 -21.80 13.05
C VAL A 285 15.98 -20.37 13.56
N SER A 286 17.06 -19.57 13.54
CA SER A 286 17.02 -18.16 13.91
C SER A 286 16.52 -17.27 12.77
N ILE A 287 15.19 -17.21 12.59
CA ILE A 287 14.54 -16.48 11.50
C ILE A 287 13.38 -15.58 11.96
N GLY A 288 13.27 -14.38 11.41
CA GLY A 288 12.17 -13.44 11.67
C GLY A 288 11.61 -12.83 10.40
N VAL A 289 10.52 -12.06 10.50
CA VAL A 289 9.96 -11.28 9.38
C VAL A 289 9.73 -9.83 9.77
N LEU A 290 10.14 -8.93 8.88
CA LEU A 290 9.86 -7.52 8.94
C LEU A 290 8.85 -7.13 7.85
N GLY A 291 7.62 -6.82 8.27
CA GLY A 291 6.63 -6.21 7.41
C GLY A 291 6.91 -4.73 7.23
N ILE A 292 6.95 -4.26 5.98
CA ILE A 292 6.94 -2.82 5.69
C ILE A 292 5.48 -2.40 5.54
N ILE A 293 5.02 -1.46 6.36
CA ILE A 293 3.63 -0.98 6.33
C ILE A 293 3.59 0.31 5.51
N SER A 294 4.42 1.28 5.87
CA SER A 294 4.58 2.53 5.11
C SER A 294 5.75 2.40 4.13
N TYR A 295 5.46 2.25 2.85
CA TYR A 295 6.49 2.09 1.81
C TYR A 295 6.96 3.42 1.21
N ARG A 296 6.06 4.40 1.11
CA ARG A 296 6.39 5.77 0.69
C ARG A 296 5.82 6.79 1.68
N PRO A 297 6.65 7.71 2.22
CA PRO A 297 8.11 7.72 2.17
C PRO A 297 8.72 6.43 2.76
N PHE A 298 9.86 6.00 2.24
CA PHE A 298 10.51 4.78 2.72
C PHE A 298 11.22 5.03 4.07
N PRO A 299 10.99 4.20 5.10
CA PRO A 299 11.50 4.43 6.45
C PRO A 299 12.93 3.88 6.63
N PHE A 300 13.91 4.46 5.93
CA PHE A 300 15.31 3.98 5.89
C PHE A 300 15.91 3.74 7.28
N ASP A 301 15.77 4.69 8.21
CA ASP A 301 16.35 4.58 9.56
C ASP A 301 15.71 3.46 10.38
N ALA A 302 14.38 3.31 10.29
CA ALA A 302 13.67 2.26 11.01
C ALA A 302 14.02 0.86 10.47
N VAL A 303 14.10 0.72 9.14
CA VAL A 303 14.52 -0.51 8.48
C VAL A 303 15.96 -0.86 8.82
N ARG A 304 16.87 0.11 8.75
CA ARG A 304 18.28 -0.10 9.11
C ARG A 304 18.41 -0.55 10.57
N ALA A 305 17.73 0.11 11.50
CA ALA A 305 17.75 -0.24 12.91
C ALA A 305 17.21 -1.67 13.16
N ALA A 306 16.14 -2.05 12.48
CA ALA A 306 15.53 -3.38 12.62
C ALA A 306 16.42 -4.51 12.08
N LEU A 307 17.28 -4.23 11.09
CA LEU A 307 18.03 -5.24 10.34
C LEU A 307 19.53 -5.26 10.65
N MET A 308 20.08 -4.26 11.35
CA MET A 308 21.53 -4.10 11.51
C MET A 308 22.28 -5.25 12.18
N ASN A 309 21.55 -6.11 12.91
CA ASN A 309 22.12 -7.27 13.59
C ASN A 309 21.88 -8.60 12.85
N ALA A 310 21.13 -8.58 11.74
CA ALA A 310 20.92 -9.77 10.92
C ALA A 310 22.19 -10.12 10.16
N LYS A 311 22.44 -11.42 9.96
CA LYS A 311 23.51 -11.89 9.05
C LYS A 311 23.06 -11.82 7.60
N ARG A 312 21.77 -12.06 7.36
CA ARG A 312 21.18 -12.10 6.03
C ARG A 312 19.73 -11.63 6.00
N VAL A 313 19.32 -11.15 4.84
CA VAL A 313 17.95 -10.73 4.57
C VAL A 313 17.41 -11.38 3.30
N VAL A 314 16.13 -11.77 3.34
CA VAL A 314 15.40 -12.35 2.21
C VAL A 314 14.22 -11.44 1.89
N ILE A 315 14.29 -10.70 0.80
CA ILE A 315 13.23 -9.79 0.37
C ILE A 315 12.28 -10.55 -0.55
N ILE A 316 11.08 -10.85 -0.06
CA ILE A 316 9.99 -11.44 -0.85
C ILE A 316 9.09 -10.30 -1.32
N GLU A 317 8.99 -10.11 -2.63
CA GLU A 317 8.13 -9.07 -3.20
C GLU A 317 7.27 -9.58 -4.35
N LYS A 318 6.06 -9.05 -4.40
CA LYS A 318 5.04 -9.34 -5.41
C LYS A 318 5.08 -8.31 -6.52
N ALA A 319 6.26 -7.89 -6.93
CA ALA A 319 6.47 -6.96 -8.03
C ALA A 319 7.79 -7.25 -8.72
N LEU A 320 7.87 -6.91 -10.00
CA LEU A 320 9.07 -7.10 -10.81
C LEU A 320 9.35 -5.84 -11.62
N SER A 321 10.56 -5.29 -11.49
CA SER A 321 11.13 -4.37 -12.47
C SER A 321 11.85 -5.20 -13.53
N VAL A 322 11.21 -5.38 -14.68
CA VAL A 322 11.78 -6.17 -15.79
C VAL A 322 13.15 -5.63 -16.18
N GLY A 323 14.14 -6.52 -16.28
CA GLY A 323 15.54 -6.18 -16.56
C GLY A 323 16.39 -5.80 -15.34
N ILE A 324 15.77 -5.58 -14.17
CA ILE A 324 16.47 -5.22 -12.92
C ILE A 324 16.22 -6.23 -11.80
N GLY A 325 14.97 -6.68 -11.59
CA GLY A 325 14.57 -7.56 -10.50
C GLY A 325 13.65 -6.85 -9.50
N GLY A 326 13.91 -7.01 -8.21
CA GLY A 326 13.07 -6.46 -7.14
C GLY A 326 13.09 -4.92 -7.06
N ILE A 327 11.93 -4.34 -6.81
CA ILE A 327 11.69 -2.91 -6.57
C ILE A 327 11.93 -2.61 -5.09
N VAL A 328 11.25 -3.32 -4.18
CA VAL A 328 11.39 -3.13 -2.73
C VAL A 328 12.81 -3.46 -2.29
N ALA A 329 13.41 -4.48 -2.90
CA ALA A 329 14.78 -4.87 -2.63
C ALA A 329 15.81 -3.75 -2.89
N GLN A 330 15.50 -2.76 -3.75
CA GLN A 330 16.40 -1.61 -3.98
C GLN A 330 16.46 -0.68 -2.77
N ASP A 331 15.31 -0.35 -2.18
CA ASP A 331 15.23 0.50 -0.99
C ASP A 331 15.81 -0.21 0.25
N ILE A 332 15.58 -1.52 0.36
CA ILE A 332 16.22 -2.35 1.40
C ILE A 332 17.75 -2.34 1.22
N ARG A 333 18.26 -2.62 0.02
CA ARG A 333 19.71 -2.56 -0.26
C ARG A 333 20.31 -1.22 0.13
N HIS A 334 19.62 -0.12 -0.19
CA HIS A 334 20.05 1.22 0.20
C HIS A 334 20.14 1.36 1.72
N SER A 335 19.12 0.92 2.46
CA SER A 335 19.07 0.94 3.93
C SER A 335 20.26 0.21 4.58
N LEU A 336 20.73 -0.87 3.94
CA LEU A 336 21.77 -1.76 4.45
C LEU A 336 23.18 -1.44 3.94
N THR A 337 23.36 -0.35 3.21
CA THR A 337 24.65 0.07 2.67
C THR A 337 25.70 0.17 3.79
N GLY A 338 26.80 -0.57 3.63
CA GLY A 338 27.93 -0.61 4.56
C GLY A 338 27.82 -1.61 5.72
N LEU A 339 26.74 -2.39 5.82
CA LEU A 339 26.55 -3.34 6.94
C LEU A 339 27.07 -4.77 6.68
N GLY A 340 27.48 -5.10 5.45
CA GLY A 340 28.02 -6.43 5.12
C GLY A 340 27.02 -7.58 5.23
N ILE A 341 25.72 -7.27 5.25
CA ILE A 341 24.61 -8.24 5.36
C ILE A 341 24.37 -8.89 3.99
N SER A 342 24.25 -10.22 3.94
CA SER A 342 23.87 -10.96 2.72
C SER A 342 22.43 -10.64 2.34
N GLN A 343 22.14 -10.42 1.06
CA GLN A 343 20.81 -9.96 0.62
C GLN A 343 20.33 -10.77 -0.58
N TYR A 344 19.13 -11.34 -0.45
CA TYR A 344 18.51 -12.17 -1.47
C TYR A 344 17.15 -11.60 -1.85
N THR A 345 16.88 -11.49 -3.15
CA THR A 345 15.61 -11.04 -3.68
C THR A 345 14.83 -12.23 -4.23
N VAL A 346 13.57 -12.35 -3.83
CA VAL A 346 12.66 -13.41 -4.23
C VAL A 346 11.41 -12.78 -4.83
N ILE A 347 11.23 -12.98 -6.13
CA ILE A 347 10.02 -12.57 -6.85
C ILE A 347 8.99 -13.68 -6.69
N ALA A 348 7.84 -13.36 -6.11
CA ALA A 348 6.83 -14.35 -5.79
C ALA A 348 5.42 -13.85 -6.11
N GLY A 349 4.50 -14.78 -6.36
CA GLY A 349 3.07 -14.50 -6.46
C GLY A 349 2.62 -13.52 -7.54
N LEU A 350 3.45 -13.27 -8.56
CA LEU A 350 3.08 -12.41 -9.68
C LEU A 350 1.78 -12.89 -10.32
N GLY A 351 0.88 -11.95 -10.58
CA GLY A 351 -0.40 -12.28 -11.22
C GLY A 351 -1.23 -13.33 -10.48
N GLY A 352 -1.17 -13.36 -9.15
CA GLY A 352 -1.95 -14.26 -8.31
C GLY A 352 -1.44 -15.69 -8.20
N ARG A 353 -0.22 -15.99 -8.66
CA ARG A 353 0.37 -17.32 -8.44
C ARG A 353 0.40 -17.62 -6.93
N PRO A 354 -0.02 -18.82 -6.47
CA PRO A 354 0.01 -19.16 -5.05
C PRO A 354 1.42 -19.07 -4.47
N ILE A 355 1.52 -18.54 -3.25
CA ILE A 355 2.74 -18.59 -2.43
C ILE A 355 2.43 -19.57 -1.29
N THR A 356 2.87 -20.82 -1.44
CA THR A 356 2.52 -21.89 -0.49
C THR A 356 3.48 -21.94 0.69
N LYS A 357 3.01 -22.45 1.84
CA LYS A 357 3.87 -22.72 3.00
C LYS A 357 5.04 -23.63 2.64
N ALA A 358 4.79 -24.69 1.85
CA ALA A 358 5.83 -25.62 1.43
C ALA A 358 6.93 -24.94 0.60
N SER A 359 6.55 -24.09 -0.36
CA SER A 359 7.50 -23.34 -1.17
C SER A 359 8.36 -22.39 -0.33
N LEU A 360 7.73 -21.69 0.63
CA LEU A 360 8.43 -20.80 1.56
C LEU A 360 9.35 -21.58 2.52
N ASP A 361 8.91 -22.73 3.01
CA ASP A 361 9.70 -23.59 3.91
C ASP A 361 11.00 -24.04 3.23
N GLU A 362 10.91 -24.57 2.00
CA GLU A 362 12.09 -24.95 1.21
C GLU A 362 12.99 -23.76 0.88
N LEU A 363 12.39 -22.63 0.46
CA LEU A 363 13.12 -21.39 0.23
C LEU A 363 13.93 -20.96 1.46
N PHE A 364 13.32 -21.00 2.66
CA PHE A 364 13.97 -20.59 3.89
C PHE A 364 15.06 -21.57 4.33
N LYS A 365 14.90 -22.88 4.12
CA LYS A 365 15.97 -23.87 4.36
C LYS A 365 17.24 -23.57 3.55
N LEU A 366 17.07 -23.17 2.29
CA LEU A 366 18.19 -22.77 1.43
C LEU A 366 18.77 -21.42 1.86
N ALA A 367 17.90 -20.44 2.11
CA ALA A 367 18.33 -19.09 2.44
C ALA A 367 19.11 -18.99 3.76
N VAL A 368 18.76 -19.78 4.79
CA VAL A 368 19.45 -19.71 6.10
C VAL A 368 20.89 -20.21 6.07
N VAL A 369 21.27 -20.95 5.02
CA VAL A 369 22.64 -21.40 4.76
C VAL A 369 23.28 -20.71 3.54
N ASP A 370 22.67 -19.62 3.08
CA ASP A 370 23.16 -18.81 1.95
C ASP A 370 23.23 -19.59 0.60
N ASP A 371 22.48 -20.69 0.47
CA ASP A 371 22.39 -21.56 -0.72
C ASP A 371 21.23 -21.16 -1.66
N ILE A 372 21.11 -19.86 -1.89
CA ILE A 372 20.09 -19.29 -2.78
C ILE A 372 20.73 -18.22 -3.69
N ARG A 373 20.24 -18.12 -4.93
CA ARG A 373 20.68 -17.09 -5.87
C ARG A 373 20.26 -15.70 -5.39
N ALA A 374 21.07 -14.69 -5.69
CA ALA A 374 20.81 -13.29 -5.35
C ALA A 374 19.42 -12.80 -5.85
N LEU A 375 18.98 -13.30 -6.99
CA LEU A 375 17.62 -13.14 -7.52
C LEU A 375 17.04 -14.53 -7.81
N THR A 376 15.89 -14.81 -7.21
CA THR A 376 15.15 -16.07 -7.37
C THR A 376 13.69 -15.76 -7.73
N PHE A 377 13.10 -16.56 -8.61
CA PHE A 377 11.66 -16.55 -8.87
C PHE A 377 11.05 -17.76 -8.18
N LEU A 378 10.22 -17.55 -7.17
CA LEU A 378 9.61 -18.63 -6.40
C LEU A 378 8.64 -19.42 -7.29
N ASP A 379 8.77 -20.74 -7.28
CA ASP A 379 7.94 -21.67 -8.06
C ASP A 379 7.92 -21.36 -9.57
N LEU A 380 9.04 -20.86 -10.12
CA LEU A 380 9.22 -20.75 -11.56
C LEU A 380 9.34 -22.14 -12.18
N ASP A 381 8.51 -22.41 -13.19
CA ASP A 381 8.64 -23.61 -14.01
C ASP A 381 9.84 -23.44 -14.97
N GLN A 382 11.03 -23.81 -14.48
CA GLN A 382 12.28 -23.64 -15.21
C GLN A 382 12.30 -24.48 -16.50
N GLU A 383 11.69 -25.67 -16.49
CA GLU A 383 11.63 -26.53 -17.68
C GLU A 383 10.80 -25.87 -18.79
N LEU A 384 9.64 -25.30 -18.44
CA LEU A 384 8.80 -24.57 -19.39
C LEU A 384 9.50 -23.33 -19.93
N VAL A 385 10.14 -22.54 -19.06
CA VAL A 385 10.88 -21.34 -19.46
C VAL A 385 12.04 -21.71 -20.38
N ASP A 386 12.85 -22.70 -20.03
CA ASP A 386 13.99 -23.13 -20.85
C ASP A 386 13.54 -23.68 -22.21
N ALA A 387 12.41 -24.41 -22.25
CA ALA A 387 11.82 -24.89 -23.50
C ALA A 387 11.39 -23.73 -24.41
N GLU A 388 10.75 -22.71 -23.85
CA GLU A 388 10.31 -21.53 -24.59
C GLU A 388 11.50 -20.70 -25.09
N MET A 389 12.51 -20.49 -24.25
CA MET A 389 13.73 -19.78 -24.65
C MET A 389 14.47 -20.49 -25.78
N LYS A 390 14.51 -21.84 -25.76
CA LYS A 390 15.08 -22.64 -26.86
C LYS A 390 14.25 -22.50 -28.14
N ARG A 391 12.92 -22.48 -28.03
CA ARG A 391 12.00 -22.27 -29.16
C ARG A 391 12.26 -20.91 -29.81
N GLU A 392 12.36 -19.84 -29.03
CA GLU A 392 12.66 -18.49 -29.52
C GLU A 392 14.06 -18.38 -30.15
N ALA A 393 15.04 -19.11 -29.62
CA ALA A 393 16.39 -19.17 -30.16
C ALA A 393 16.51 -20.02 -31.45
N GLY A 394 15.44 -20.67 -31.91
CA GLY A 394 15.44 -21.55 -33.08
C GLY A 394 16.17 -22.88 -32.88
N GLN A 395 16.32 -23.32 -31.63
CA GLN A 395 17.02 -24.56 -31.23
C GLN A 395 16.02 -25.69 -30.91
N SER A 396 14.97 -25.84 -31.73
CA SER A 396 13.90 -26.84 -31.55
C SER A 396 14.34 -28.25 -31.92
#